data_AF-A0A2V5YX44-F1
#
_entry.id   AF-A0A2V5YX44-F1
#
_cell.length_a   1.000
_cell.length_b   1.000
_cell.length_c   1.000
_cell.angle_alpha   90.00
_cell.angle_beta   90.00
_cell.angle_gamma   90.00
#
_symmetry.space_group_name_H-M   'P 1'
#
loop_
_entity.id
_entity.type
_entity.pdbx_description
1 polymer ?
#
loop_
_entity_poly.entity_id
_entity_poly.type
_entity_poly.pdbx_seq_one_letter_code
_entity_poly.pdbx_strand_id
1 'polypeptide(L)'
;WSFAGGITQPIFFGGELQAAQDLRTAEQKAAAASYVGSALRAFGEVEDSLAGDYYLRKREGALADAVSSSADSVKFSREQLEQGQIDMFTVLRLTGENLASKVQLTQVRASRLRERVNLYLALGGDFAGTGARK
;
A
#
# COMPACT_ATOMS: atom_id res chain seq x y z
N TRP A 1 56.78 8.19 -42.08
CA TRP A 1 55.33 8.16 -42.33
C TRP A 1 54.94 6.76 -42.78
N SER A 2 54.48 5.92 -41.85
CA SER A 2 53.90 4.61 -42.17
C SER A 2 52.41 4.68 -41.87
N PHE A 3 51.65 4.85 -42.96
CA PHE A 3 50.21 4.75 -43.01
C PHE A 3 49.82 3.27 -43.06
N ALA A 4 50.20 2.51 -42.01
CA ALA A 4 49.77 1.14 -41.83
C ALA A 4 48.58 1.15 -40.87
N GLY A 5 47.49 1.78 -41.32
CA GLY A 5 46.20 1.68 -40.64
C GLY A 5 45.81 0.21 -40.64
N GLY A 6 45.81 -0.41 -39.45
CA GLY A 6 45.26 -1.74 -39.24
C GLY A 6 43.75 -1.68 -39.44
N ILE A 7 43.30 -1.79 -40.69
CA ILE A 7 41.90 -2.07 -41.01
C ILE A 7 41.73 -3.57 -40.80
N THR A 8 41.63 -3.99 -39.54
CA THR A 8 41.10 -5.31 -39.17
C THR A 8 39.59 -5.22 -39.23
N GLN A 9 39.03 -4.98 -40.43
CA GLN A 9 37.60 -5.18 -40.66
C GLN A 9 37.42 -6.68 -40.90
N PRO A 10 36.78 -7.40 -39.99
CA PRO A 10 36.58 -8.82 -40.15
C PRO A 10 35.47 -9.03 -41.17
N ILE A 11 35.82 -9.60 -42.33
CA ILE A 11 34.92 -9.73 -43.48
C ILE A 11 33.97 -10.93 -43.31
N PHE A 12 34.33 -11.94 -42.49
CA PHE A 12 33.54 -13.17 -42.33
C PHE A 12 33.60 -13.71 -40.89
N PHE A 13 32.69 -13.27 -40.03
CA PHE A 13 32.42 -13.93 -38.74
C PHE A 13 31.17 -14.83 -38.77
N GLY A 14 30.76 -15.34 -39.93
CA GLY A 14 29.69 -16.35 -40.02
C GLY A 14 28.35 -15.96 -39.36
N GLY A 15 28.03 -14.67 -39.27
CA GLY A 15 26.83 -14.16 -38.60
C GLY A 15 27.00 -13.80 -37.11
N GLU A 16 28.18 -13.94 -36.51
CA GLU A 16 28.43 -13.63 -35.08
C GLU A 16 28.12 -12.18 -34.71
N LEU A 17 28.50 -11.20 -35.55
CA LEU A 17 28.14 -9.79 -35.31
C LEU A 17 26.63 -9.57 -35.38
N GLN A 18 25.94 -10.27 -36.28
CA GLN A 18 24.50 -10.16 -36.43
C GLN A 18 23.78 -10.83 -35.26
N ALA A 19 24.23 -12.01 -34.84
CA ALA A 19 23.74 -12.69 -33.64
C ALA A 19 23.98 -11.86 -32.36
N ALA A 20 25.14 -11.21 -32.26
CA ALA A 20 25.43 -10.29 -31.15
C ALA A 20 24.51 -9.06 -31.20
N GLN A 21 24.25 -8.48 -32.37
CA GLN A 21 23.29 -7.38 -32.54
C GLN A 21 21.87 -7.81 -32.16
N ASP A 22 21.44 -8.99 -32.59
CA ASP A 22 20.12 -9.54 -32.29
C ASP A 22 19.97 -9.79 -30.79
N LEU A 23 21.01 -10.33 -30.13
CA LEU A 23 21.06 -10.50 -28.68
C LEU A 23 20.92 -9.15 -27.96
N ARG A 24 21.72 -8.14 -28.35
CA ARG A 24 21.62 -6.78 -27.77
C ARG A 24 20.25 -6.15 -27.98
N THR A 25 19.65 -6.37 -29.14
CA THR A 25 18.30 -5.87 -29.46
C THR A 25 17.24 -6.56 -28.60
N ALA A 26 17.38 -7.87 -28.37
CA ALA A 26 16.51 -8.62 -27.48
C ALA A 26 16.66 -8.18 -26.02
N GLU A 27 17.90 -7.98 -25.54
CA GLU A 27 18.20 -7.43 -24.21
C GLU A 27 17.56 -6.04 -24.02
N GLN A 28 17.65 -5.17 -25.02
CA GLN A 28 17.02 -3.84 -24.99
C GLN A 28 15.49 -3.95 -24.87
N LYS A 29 14.85 -4.82 -25.67
CA LYS A 29 13.40 -5.05 -25.59
C LYS A 29 12.99 -5.59 -24.23
N ALA A 30 13.77 -6.51 -23.66
CA ALA A 30 13.53 -7.05 -22.32
C ALA A 30 13.65 -5.96 -21.24
N ALA A 31 14.65 -5.08 -21.33
CA ALA A 31 14.81 -3.95 -20.41
C ALA A 31 13.64 -2.96 -20.50
N ALA A 32 13.18 -2.63 -21.70
CA ALA A 32 12.01 -1.78 -21.90
C ALA A 32 10.74 -2.40 -21.31
N ALA A 33 10.52 -3.71 -21.53
CA ALA A 33 9.40 -4.43 -20.94
C ALA A 33 9.47 -4.47 -19.40
N SER A 34 10.67 -4.68 -18.83
CA SER A 34 10.88 -4.67 -17.37
C SER A 34 10.61 -3.30 -16.75
N TYR A 35 10.99 -2.23 -17.44
CA TYR A 35 10.68 -0.86 -17.04
C TYR A 35 9.16 -0.61 -17.01
N VAL A 36 8.46 -0.97 -18.08
CA VAL A 36 6.98 -0.86 -18.15
C VAL A 36 6.33 -1.68 -17.04
N GLY A 37 6.80 -2.92 -16.82
CA GLY A 37 6.31 -3.78 -15.74
C GLY A 37 6.50 -3.17 -14.35
N SER A 38 7.65 -2.54 -14.11
CA SER A 38 7.91 -1.84 -12.84
C SER A 38 7.02 -0.60 -12.66
N ALA A 39 6.81 0.17 -13.72
CA ALA A 39 5.92 1.33 -13.69
C ALA A 39 4.46 0.92 -13.43
N LEU A 40 3.97 -0.11 -14.12
CA LEU A 40 2.61 -0.62 -13.91
C LEU A 40 2.41 -1.17 -12.49
N ARG A 41 3.42 -1.85 -11.94
CA ARG A 41 3.38 -2.32 -10.54
C ARG A 41 3.27 -1.14 -9.56
N ALA A 42 4.09 -0.10 -9.75
CA ALA A 42 4.04 1.09 -8.90
C ALA A 42 2.66 1.79 -8.97
N PHE A 43 2.05 1.90 -10.16
CA PHE A 43 0.69 2.43 -10.28
C PHE A 43 -0.34 1.58 -9.55
N GLY A 44 -0.25 0.24 -9.67
CA GLY A 44 -1.12 -0.68 -8.94
C GLY A 44 -1.00 -0.55 -7.43
N GLU A 45 0.23 -0.46 -6.90
CA GLU A 45 0.47 -0.27 -5.47
C GLU A 45 -0.13 1.03 -4.93
N VAL A 46 -0.05 2.13 -5.69
CA VAL A 46 -0.67 3.42 -5.33
C VAL A 46 -2.19 3.31 -5.35
N GLU A 47 -2.77 2.68 -6.38
CA GLU A 47 -4.22 2.49 -6.50
C GLU A 47 -4.77 1.64 -5.34
N ASP A 48 -4.12 0.52 -5.04
CA ASP A 48 -4.48 -0.38 -3.95
C ASP A 48 -4.44 0.35 -2.60
N SER A 49 -3.38 1.11 -2.33
CA SER A 49 -3.26 1.86 -1.08
C SER A 49 -4.26 3.01 -0.96
N LEU A 50 -4.57 3.71 -2.05
CA LEU A 50 -5.57 4.77 -2.06
C LEU A 50 -6.98 4.22 -1.81
N ALA A 51 -7.33 3.12 -2.48
CA ALA A 51 -8.58 2.40 -2.25
C ALA A 51 -8.65 1.89 -0.80
N GLY A 52 -7.53 1.36 -0.28
CA GLY A 52 -7.37 0.93 1.10
C GLY A 52 -7.71 2.02 2.13
N ASP A 53 -7.07 3.20 2.07
CA ASP A 53 -7.37 4.31 3.00
C ASP A 53 -8.83 4.76 2.88
N TYR A 54 -9.40 4.79 1.68
CA TYR A 54 -10.80 5.18 1.47
C TYR A 54 -11.78 4.26 2.21
N TYR A 55 -11.66 2.95 2.02
CA TYR A 55 -12.55 1.98 2.69
C TYR A 55 -12.29 1.92 4.20
N LEU A 56 -11.03 2.02 4.63
CA LEU A 56 -10.70 2.08 6.06
C LEU A 56 -11.27 3.33 6.73
N ARG A 57 -11.25 4.49 6.06
CA ARG A 57 -11.87 5.72 6.56
C ARG A 57 -13.38 5.59 6.71
N LYS A 58 -14.08 4.97 5.74
CA LYS A 58 -15.51 4.69 5.86
C LYS A 58 -15.81 3.76 7.04
N ARG A 59 -15.03 2.70 7.18
CA ARG A 59 -15.16 1.74 8.30
C ARG A 59 -14.90 2.40 9.65
N GLU A 60 -13.91 3.29 9.72
CA GLU A 60 -13.63 4.08 10.93
C GLU A 60 -14.83 4.91 11.35
N GLY A 61 -15.49 5.59 10.40
CA GLY A 61 -16.72 6.36 10.66
C GLY A 61 -17.85 5.50 11.21
N ALA A 62 -18.17 4.39 10.54
CA ALA A 62 -19.23 3.49 10.99
C ALA A 62 -18.96 2.89 12.38
N LEU A 63 -17.70 2.57 12.70
CA LEU A 63 -17.32 2.08 14.03
C LEU A 63 -17.38 3.19 15.09
N ALA A 64 -17.10 4.44 14.74
CA ALA A 64 -17.28 5.56 15.65
C ALA A 64 -18.77 5.72 16.04
N ASP A 65 -19.67 5.60 15.07
CA ASP A 65 -21.12 5.63 15.31
C ASP A 65 -21.55 4.44 16.20
N ALA A 66 -21.02 3.24 15.95
CA ALA A 66 -21.29 2.06 16.78
C ALA A 66 -20.79 2.23 18.23
N VAL A 67 -19.63 2.87 18.44
CA VAL A 67 -19.13 3.21 19.77
C VAL A 67 -20.04 4.21 20.48
N SER A 68 -20.56 5.21 19.75
CA SER A 68 -21.51 6.17 20.31
C SER A 68 -22.81 5.49 20.73
N SER A 69 -23.41 4.71 19.82
CA SER A 69 -24.67 4.02 20.07
C SER A 69 -24.56 3.02 21.23
N SER A 70 -23.47 2.25 21.30
CA SER A 70 -23.25 1.34 22.43
C SER A 70 -22.99 2.06 23.75
N ALA A 71 -22.41 3.28 23.73
CA ALA A 71 -22.25 4.10 24.93
C ALA A 71 -23.60 4.62 25.44
N ASP A 72 -24.50 5.00 24.55
CA ASP A 72 -25.88 5.39 24.90
C ASP A 72 -26.65 4.22 25.52
N SER A 73 -26.50 3.00 24.97
CA SER A 73 -27.07 1.79 25.56
C SER A 73 -26.57 1.52 26.98
N VAL A 74 -25.27 1.73 27.23
CA VAL A 74 -24.71 1.62 28.59
C VAL A 74 -25.32 2.67 29.51
N LYS A 75 -25.45 3.91 29.06
CA LYS A 75 -26.07 4.98 29.84
C LYS A 75 -27.52 4.64 30.22
N PHE A 76 -28.33 4.27 29.23
CA PHE A 76 -29.73 3.89 29.45
C PHE A 76 -29.88 2.67 30.37
N SER A 77 -28.96 1.70 30.27
CA SER A 77 -28.97 0.55 31.19
C SER A 77 -28.70 0.95 32.65
N ARG A 78 -27.88 1.96 32.90
CA ARG A 78 -27.64 2.47 34.26
C ARG A 78 -28.89 3.13 34.83
N GLU A 79 -29.59 3.91 34.02
CA GLU A 79 -30.87 4.54 34.41
C GLU A 79 -31.93 3.47 34.74
N GLN A 80 -32.03 2.40 33.95
CA GLN A 80 -32.94 1.28 34.22
C GLN A 80 -32.54 0.49 35.48
N LEU A 81 -31.25 0.33 35.76
CA LEU A 81 -30.75 -0.31 36.98
C LEU A 81 -31.16 0.50 38.22
N GLU A 82 -31.01 1.83 38.18
CA GLU A 82 -31.44 2.73 39.26
C GLU A 82 -32.95 2.65 39.52
N GLN A 83 -33.73 2.40 38.47
CA GLN A 83 -35.18 2.18 38.54
C GLN A 83 -35.56 0.73 38.92
N GLY A 84 -34.58 -0.16 39.10
CA GLY A 84 -34.79 -1.57 39.45
C GLY A 84 -35.38 -2.42 38.32
N GLN A 85 -35.33 -1.97 37.07
CA GLN A 85 -35.90 -2.68 35.92
C GLN A 85 -34.98 -3.77 35.37
N ILE A 86 -33.67 -3.64 35.59
CA ILE A 86 -32.67 -4.60 35.14
C ILE A 86 -31.64 -4.87 36.24
N ASP A 87 -30.84 -5.92 36.07
CA ASP A 87 -29.75 -6.25 36.98
C ASP A 87 -28.40 -5.62 36.57
N MET A 88 -27.44 -5.64 37.51
CA MET A 88 -26.08 -5.15 37.26
C MET A 88 -25.33 -5.97 36.19
N PHE A 89 -25.68 -7.25 36.01
CA PHE A 89 -25.09 -8.10 34.99
C PHE A 89 -25.39 -7.58 33.58
N THR A 90 -26.61 -7.09 33.35
CA THR A 90 -27.03 -6.49 32.08
C THR A 90 -26.22 -5.23 31.75
N VAL A 91 -25.98 -4.36 32.74
CA VAL A 91 -25.12 -3.17 32.59
C VAL A 91 -23.68 -3.57 32.24
N LEU A 92 -23.15 -4.61 32.91
CA LEU A 92 -21.80 -5.09 32.65
C LEU A 92 -21.66 -5.69 31.25
N ARG A 93 -22.65 -6.46 30.79
CA ARG A 93 -22.69 -6.99 29.42
C ARG A 93 -22.65 -5.87 28.38
N LEU A 94 -23.51 -4.86 28.51
CA LEU A 94 -23.52 -3.71 27.60
C LEU A 94 -22.22 -2.90 27.66
N THR A 95 -21.60 -2.80 28.84
CA THR A 95 -20.29 -2.17 29.00
C THR A 95 -19.21 -2.95 28.24
N GLY A 96 -19.25 -4.29 28.29
CA GLY A 96 -18.39 -5.17 27.51
C GLY A 96 -18.57 -4.99 26.00
N GLU A 97 -19.81 -4.87 25.52
CA GLU A 97 -20.13 -4.61 24.11
C GLU A 97 -19.59 -3.24 23.64
N ASN A 98 -19.73 -2.19 24.46
CA ASN A 98 -19.13 -0.89 24.18
C ASN A 98 -17.60 -0.95 24.13
N LEU A 99 -16.98 -1.69 25.05
CA LEU A 99 -15.52 -1.88 25.05
C LEU A 99 -15.05 -2.62 23.80
N ALA A 100 -15.73 -3.70 23.41
CA ALA A 100 -15.42 -4.43 22.17
C ALA A 100 -15.50 -3.51 20.94
N SER A 101 -16.52 -2.66 20.87
CA SER A 101 -16.66 -1.67 19.79
C SER A 101 -15.50 -0.67 19.76
N LYS A 102 -15.06 -0.18 20.93
CA LYS A 102 -13.90 0.73 21.06
C LYS A 102 -12.59 0.06 20.62
N VAL A 103 -12.41 -1.21 20.96
CA VAL A 103 -11.24 -2.00 20.51
C VAL A 103 -11.23 -2.11 18.99
N GLN A 104 -12.37 -2.43 18.37
CA GLN A 104 -12.48 -2.52 16.90
C GLN A 104 -12.18 -1.18 16.22
N LEU A 105 -12.72 -0.07 16.72
CA LEU A 105 -12.45 1.27 16.20
C LEU A 105 -10.94 1.59 16.26
N THR A 106 -10.29 1.25 17.37
CA THR A 106 -8.85 1.46 17.56
C THR A 106 -8.02 0.64 16.58
N GLN A 107 -8.41 -0.62 16.34
CA GLN A 107 -7.73 -1.49 15.37
C GLN A 107 -7.86 -0.98 13.93
N VAL A 108 -9.02 -0.44 13.55
CA VAL A 108 -9.22 0.16 12.22
C VAL A 108 -8.43 1.45 12.08
N ARG A 109 -8.38 2.31 13.10
CA ARG A 109 -7.51 3.50 13.12
C ARG A 109 -6.05 3.14 12.92
N ALA A 110 -5.55 2.14 13.64
CA ALA A 110 -4.18 1.67 13.49
C ALA A 110 -3.92 1.13 12.07
N SER A 111 -4.89 0.41 11.48
CA SER A 111 -4.77 -0.11 10.11
C SER A 111 -4.75 1.01 9.07
N ARG A 112 -5.57 2.05 9.26
CA ARG A 112 -5.58 3.23 8.40
C ARG A 112 -4.26 4.01 8.46
N LEU A 113 -3.67 4.14 9.64
CA LEU A 113 -2.35 4.76 9.78
C LEU A 113 -1.27 3.96 9.05
N ARG A 114 -1.29 2.63 9.13
CA ARG A 114 -0.38 1.78 8.35
C ARG A 114 -0.60 1.95 6.85
N GLU A 115 -1.84 2.00 6.39
CA GLU A 115 -2.15 2.17 4.97
C GLU A 115 -1.65 3.51 4.42
N ARG A 116 -1.71 4.57 5.23
CA ARG A 116 -1.13 5.87 4.87
C ARG A 116 0.39 5.83 4.74
N VAL A 117 1.06 5.02 5.55
CA VAL A 117 2.51 4.80 5.41
C VAL A 117 2.80 3.99 4.14
N ASN A 118 1.99 2.98 3.82
CA ASN A 118 2.11 2.23 2.56
C ASN A 118 1.93 3.16 1.36
N LEU A 119 0.89 4.01 1.38
CA LEU A 119 0.67 5.01 0.34
C LEU A 119 1.87 5.96 0.19
N TYR A 120 2.43 6.44 1.31
CA TYR A 120 3.63 7.27 1.29
C TYR A 120 4.80 6.54 0.61
N LEU A 121 5.03 5.27 0.92
CA LEU A 121 6.09 4.46 0.30
C LEU A 121 5.82 4.19 -1.19
N ALA A 122 4.58 3.87 -1.57
CA ALA A 122 4.17 3.62 -2.95
C ALA A 122 4.32 4.87 -3.83
N LEU A 123 4.11 6.06 -3.26
CA LEU A 123 4.34 7.35 -3.94
C LEU A 123 5.85 7.69 -4.07
N GLY A 124 6.75 6.86 -3.54
CA GLY A 124 8.19 7.05 -3.59
C GLY A 124 8.82 7.59 -2.31
N GLY A 125 8.03 7.84 -1.26
CA GLY A 125 8.51 8.30 0.04
C GLY A 125 9.32 9.61 -0.03
N ASP A 126 10.50 9.62 0.59
CA ASP A 126 11.46 10.73 0.56
C ASP A 126 12.47 10.53 -0.56
N PHE A 127 12.02 10.26 -1.79
CA PHE A 127 12.94 10.08 -2.91
C PHE A 127 13.68 11.39 -3.22
N ALA A 128 14.77 11.64 -2.48
CA ALA A 128 15.85 12.51 -2.87
C ALA A 128 16.58 11.79 -4.00
N GLY A 129 16.19 12.09 -5.24
CA GLY A 129 16.85 11.56 -6.42
C GLY A 129 18.35 11.73 -6.27
N THR A 130 19.06 10.62 -6.07
CA THR A 130 20.51 10.60 -6.19
C THR A 130 20.78 10.97 -7.64
N GLY A 131 21.05 12.26 -7.85
CA GLY A 131 21.38 12.81 -9.14
C GLY A 131 22.43 11.91 -9.75
N ALA A 132 22.14 11.44 -10.97
CA ALA A 132 23.12 10.82 -11.83
C ALA A 132 24.36 11.72 -11.83
N ARG A 133 25.41 11.28 -11.12
CA ARG A 133 26.71 11.93 -11.22
C ARG A 133 27.25 11.52 -12.59
N LYS A 134 27.53 12.55 -13.39
CA LYS A 134 28.09 12.52 -14.74
C LYS A 134 29.24 11.54 -14.90
#